data_AF-A0A2K8X8Q6-F1
#
_entry.id   AF-A0A2K8X8Q6-F1
#
_cell.length_a   1.000
_cell.length_b   1.000
_cell.length_c   1.000
_cell.angle_alpha   90.00
_cell.angle_beta   90.00
_cell.angle_gamma   90.00
#
_symmetry.space_group_name_H-M   'P 1'
#
loop_
_entity.id
_entity.type
_entity.pdbx_description
1 polymer ?
#
loop_
_entity_poly.entity_id
_entity_poly.type
_entity_poly.pdbx_seq_one_letter_code
_entity_poly.pdbx_strand_id
1 'polypeptide(L)'
;MKNTKRSFHFAVFSSVLLVVFTILGQTTRTAANTINDITAYLITLFFISVLFGAIFSVLSIREDFHWKKYAGIGVNFFFLVMTSLALIGNLKDIVEAFR
;
A
#
# COMPACT_ATOMS: atom_id res chain seq x y z
N MET A 1 -19.84 -2.26 12.51
CA MET A 1 -18.64 -1.44 12.18
C MET A 1 -17.30 -2.18 12.38
N LYS A 2 -17.26 -3.52 12.28
CA LYS A 2 -16.01 -4.28 12.46
C LYS A 2 -15.11 -4.08 11.25
N ASN A 3 -15.69 -4.13 10.05
CA ASN A 3 -14.95 -4.02 8.79
C ASN A 3 -14.55 -2.58 8.50
N THR A 4 -15.41 -1.60 8.81
CA THR A 4 -15.09 -0.16 8.73
C THR A 4 -13.86 0.19 9.57
N LYS A 5 -13.79 -0.28 10.82
CA LYS A 5 -12.62 -0.03 11.69
C LYS A 5 -11.35 -0.64 11.10
N ARG A 6 -11.42 -1.90 10.64
CA ARG A 6 -10.27 -2.60 10.03
C ARG A 6 -9.80 -1.91 8.74
N SER A 7 -10.72 -1.60 7.83
CA SER A 7 -10.45 -0.83 6.60
C SER A 7 -9.74 0.49 6.91
N PHE A 8 -10.24 1.24 7.89
CA PHE A 8 -9.63 2.50 8.30
C PHE A 8 -8.22 2.30 8.90
N HIS A 9 -8.01 1.28 9.73
CA HIS A 9 -6.66 0.98 10.25
C HIS A 9 -5.67 0.63 9.14
N PHE A 10 -6.07 -0.18 8.16
CA PHE A 10 -5.20 -0.50 7.01
C PHE A 10 -4.92 0.73 6.14
N ALA A 11 -5.88 1.64 5.98
CA ALA A 11 -5.67 2.90 5.29
C ALA A 11 -4.62 3.77 6.00
N VAL A 12 -4.73 3.91 7.31
CA VAL A 12 -3.76 4.66 8.13
C VAL A 12 -2.39 3.97 8.10
N PHE A 13 -2.34 2.67 8.33
CA PHE A 13 -1.09 1.90 8.35
C PHE A 13 -0.35 1.98 7.01
N SER A 14 -1.04 1.82 5.89
CA SER A 14 -0.45 1.94 4.56
C SER A 14 0.03 3.38 4.28
N SER A 15 -0.70 4.38 4.76
CA SER A 15 -0.28 5.79 4.66
C SER A 15 1.01 6.06 5.45
N VAL A 16 1.12 5.52 6.66
CA VAL A 16 2.34 5.63 7.48
C VAL A 16 3.51 4.93 6.79
N LEU A 17 3.30 3.72 6.26
CA LEU A 17 4.33 3.01 5.48
C LEU A 17 4.80 3.81 4.26
N LEU A 18 3.88 4.49 3.55
CA LEU A 18 4.26 5.36 2.43
C LEU A 18 5.19 6.50 2.89
N VAL A 19 4.89 7.14 4.03
CA VAL A 19 5.76 8.19 4.58
C VAL A 19 7.15 7.62 4.91
N VAL A 20 7.20 6.44 5.52
CA VAL A 20 8.48 5.74 5.79
C VAL A 20 9.24 5.48 4.48
N PHE A 21 8.58 5.07 3.40
CA PHE A 21 9.23 4.91 2.10
C PHE A 21 9.78 6.20 1.53
N THR A 22 9.03 7.29 1.64
CA THR A 22 9.49 8.59 1.16
C THR A 22 10.78 9.01 1.86
N ILE A 23 10.87 8.75 3.18
CA ILE A 23 12.08 9.03 3.97
C ILE A 23 13.22 8.09 3.56
N LEU A 24 12.97 6.78 3.48
CA LEU A 24 13.98 5.80 3.06
C LEU A 24 14.47 6.06 1.63
N GLY A 25 13.62 6.56 0.74
CA GLY A 25 13.97 6.95 -0.61
C GLY A 25 14.98 8.10 -0.70
N GLN A 26 15.11 8.90 0.37
CA GLN A 26 16.10 9.97 0.46
C GLN A 26 17.45 9.50 1.03
N THR A 27 17.54 8.25 1.50
CA THR A 27 18.77 7.72 2.08
C THR A 27 19.71 7.14 1.01
N THR A 28 21.00 7.46 1.11
CA THR A 28 22.01 6.92 0.19
C THR A 28 22.22 5.43 0.44
N ARG A 29 22.01 4.61 -0.58
CA ARG A 29 22.24 3.17 -0.54
C ARG A 29 23.74 2.90 -0.70
N THR A 30 24.33 2.14 0.23
CA THR A 30 25.75 1.76 0.18
C THR A 30 25.88 0.26 0.40
N ALA A 31 26.96 -0.36 -0.07
CA ALA A 31 27.20 -1.79 0.10
C ALA A 31 27.31 -2.24 1.57
N ALA A 32 27.53 -1.30 2.50
CA ALA A 32 27.66 -1.57 3.93
C ALA A 32 26.35 -1.41 4.72
N ASN A 33 25.26 -0.91 4.11
CA ASN A 33 24.01 -0.66 4.81
C ASN A 33 22.90 -1.66 4.42
N THR A 34 22.14 -2.12 5.41
CA THR A 34 21.03 -3.09 5.24
C THR A 34 19.74 -2.42 4.77
N ILE A 35 19.82 -1.19 4.22
CA ILE A 35 18.67 -0.39 3.80
C ILE A 35 17.87 -1.10 2.70
N ASN A 36 18.56 -1.80 1.79
CA ASN A 36 17.91 -2.56 0.72
C ASN A 36 17.01 -3.67 1.28
N ASP A 37 17.51 -4.44 2.26
CA ASP A 37 16.75 -5.53 2.88
C ASP A 37 15.53 -5.00 3.62
N ILE A 38 15.72 -3.95 4.42
CA ILE A 38 14.63 -3.28 5.14
C ILE A 38 13.57 -2.77 4.16
N THR A 39 14.00 -2.13 3.08
CA THR A 39 13.10 -1.61 2.05
C THR A 39 12.30 -2.75 1.39
N ALA A 40 12.95 -3.87 1.08
CA ALA A 40 12.28 -5.03 0.47
C ALA A 40 11.21 -5.65 1.41
N TYR A 41 11.52 -5.80 2.70
CA TYR A 41 10.55 -6.27 3.69
C TYR A 41 9.36 -5.32 3.82
N LEU A 42 9.63 -4.02 3.91
CA LEU A 42 8.57 -3.02 4.01
C LEU A 42 7.70 -3.00 2.74
N ILE A 43 8.27 -3.24 1.54
CA ILE A 43 7.48 -3.22 0.28
C ILE A 43 6.49 -4.36 0.30
N THR A 44 6.94 -5.54 0.73
CA THR A 44 6.07 -6.70 0.89
C THR A 44 4.96 -6.44 1.89
N LEU A 45 5.31 -5.83 3.03
CA LEU A 45 4.34 -5.48 4.07
C LEU A 45 3.32 -4.45 3.58
N PHE A 46 3.75 -3.45 2.82
CA PHE A 46 2.88 -2.45 2.22
C PHE A 46 1.92 -3.08 1.22
N PHE A 47 2.43 -3.92 0.33
CA PHE A 47 1.59 -4.63 -0.65
C PHE A 47 0.50 -5.46 0.03
N ILE A 48 0.86 -6.27 1.03
CA ILE A 48 -0.10 -7.07 1.81
C ILE A 48 -1.13 -6.17 2.51
N SER A 49 -0.69 -5.05 3.07
CA SER A 49 -1.56 -4.09 3.77
C SER A 49 -2.57 -3.44 2.84
N VAL A 50 -2.16 -3.10 1.61
CA VAL A 50 -3.03 -2.55 0.57
C VAL A 50 -4.09 -3.58 0.16
N LEU A 51 -3.71 -4.85 -0.03
CA LEU A 51 -4.65 -5.91 -0.36
C LEU A 51 -5.70 -6.13 0.73
N PHE A 52 -5.28 -6.26 1.99
CA PHE A 52 -6.21 -6.40 3.10
C PHE A 52 -7.08 -5.15 3.28
N GLY A 53 -6.50 -3.96 3.13
CA GLY A 53 -7.22 -2.69 3.16
C GLY A 53 -8.34 -2.63 2.12
N ALA A 54 -8.06 -3.05 0.89
CA ALA A 54 -9.05 -3.14 -0.18
C ALA A 54 -10.16 -4.16 0.14
N ILE A 55 -9.81 -5.37 0.57
CA ILE A 55 -10.78 -6.41 0.94
C ILE A 55 -11.71 -5.91 2.06
N PHE A 56 -11.17 -5.35 3.14
CA PHE A 56 -11.99 -4.83 4.23
C PHE A 56 -12.81 -3.60 3.83
N SER A 57 -12.36 -2.82 2.85
CA SER A 57 -13.11 -1.70 2.30
C SER A 57 -14.33 -2.16 1.50
N VAL A 58 -14.21 -3.23 0.70
CA VAL A 58 -15.36 -3.84 0.03
C VAL A 58 -16.34 -4.43 1.05
N LEU A 59 -15.82 -5.13 2.07
CA LEU A 59 -16.65 -5.72 3.13
C LEU A 59 -17.33 -4.67 4.03
N SER A 60 -16.83 -3.43 4.09
CA SER A 60 -17.42 -2.35 4.88
C SER A 60 -18.61 -1.68 4.17
N ILE A 61 -18.80 -1.89 2.86
CA ILE A 61 -19.90 -1.30 2.08
C ILE A 61 -21.27 -1.65 2.67
N ARG A 62 -21.41 -2.86 3.22
CA ARG A 62 -22.66 -3.35 3.84
C ARG A 62 -22.93 -2.78 5.24
N GLU A 63 -21.99 -2.05 5.84
CA GLU A 63 -22.17 -1.41 7.16
C GLU A 63 -22.77 -0.01 7.02
N ASP A 64 -23.34 0.51 8.11
CA ASP A 64 -23.99 1.82 8.15
C ASP A 64 -23.09 3.00 7.74
N PHE A 65 -23.73 4.14 7.44
CA PHE A 65 -23.04 5.37 7.09
C PHE A 65 -22.16 5.87 8.25
N HIS A 66 -20.86 6.05 7.98
CA HIS A 66 -19.92 6.65 8.91
C HIS A 66 -18.74 7.29 8.15
N TRP A 67 -18.24 8.45 8.57
CA TRP A 67 -17.17 9.15 7.85
C TRP A 67 -15.90 8.29 7.64
N LYS A 68 -15.50 7.52 8.66
CA LYS A 68 -14.37 6.56 8.60
C LYS A 68 -14.51 5.52 7.50
N LYS A 69 -15.74 5.12 7.15
CA LYS A 69 -16.01 4.16 6.07
C LYS A 69 -15.59 4.76 4.74
N TYR A 70 -16.07 5.96 4.42
CA TYR A 70 -15.74 6.63 3.16
C TYR A 70 -14.27 7.00 3.06
N ALA A 71 -13.67 7.49 4.15
CA ALA A 71 -12.23 7.75 4.20
C ALA A 71 -11.40 6.47 3.99
N GLY A 72 -11.75 5.38 4.69
CA GLY A 72 -11.09 4.09 4.54
C GLY A 72 -11.23 3.51 3.14
N ILE A 73 -12.42 3.56 2.56
CA ILE A 73 -12.66 3.10 1.17
C ILE A 73 -11.82 3.93 0.20
N GLY A 74 -11.90 5.26 0.28
CA GLY A 74 -11.19 6.15 -0.64
C GLY A 74 -9.68 5.94 -0.61
N VAL A 75 -9.07 5.91 0.57
CA VAL A 75 -7.62 5.74 0.72
C VAL A 75 -7.15 4.36 0.28
N ASN A 76 -7.85 3.28 0.68
CA ASN A 76 -7.45 1.93 0.30
C ASN A 76 -7.60 1.69 -1.21
N PHE A 77 -8.67 2.21 -1.85
CA PHE A 77 -8.82 2.11 -3.30
C PHE A 77 -7.79 2.95 -4.05
N PHE A 78 -7.47 4.15 -3.55
CA PHE A 78 -6.40 4.96 -4.10
C PHE A 78 -5.07 4.18 -4.08
N PHE A 79 -4.69 3.59 -2.94
CA PHE A 79 -3.47 2.78 -2.87
C PHE A 79 -3.50 1.54 -3.74
N LEU A 80 -4.65 0.86 -3.84
CA LEU A 80 -4.80 -0.30 -4.71
C LEU A 80 -4.52 0.09 -6.17
N VAL A 81 -5.17 1.14 -6.67
CA VAL A 81 -5.00 1.62 -8.04
C VAL A 81 -3.56 2.03 -8.30
N MET A 82 -2.96 2.84 -7.42
CA MET A 82 -1.57 3.28 -7.58
C MET A 82 -0.60 2.10 -7.58
N THR A 83 -0.80 1.13 -6.69
CA THR A 83 0.04 -0.08 -6.60
C THR A 83 -0.10 -0.94 -7.86
N SER A 84 -1.33 -1.12 -8.36
CA SER A 84 -1.57 -1.84 -9.62
C SER A 84 -0.92 -1.17 -10.82
N LEU A 85 -1.02 0.16 -10.94
CA LEU A 85 -0.36 0.91 -12.00
C LEU A 85 1.17 0.77 -11.93
N ALA A 86 1.75 0.88 -10.73
CA ALA A 86 3.18 0.69 -10.53
C ALA A 86 3.63 -0.72 -10.93
N LEU A 87 2.88 -1.76 -10.54
CA LEU A 87 3.19 -3.15 -10.92
C LEU A 87 3.13 -3.36 -12.43
N ILE A 88 2.10 -2.83 -13.10
CA ILE A 88 1.97 -2.92 -14.57
C ILE A 88 3.15 -2.22 -15.25
N GLY A 89 3.56 -1.04 -14.77
CA GLY A 89 4.73 -0.33 -15.28
C GLY A 89 6.00 -1.17 -15.18
N ASN A 90 6.30 -1.69 -13.98
CA ASN A 90 7.47 -2.55 -13.76
C ASN A 90 7.43 -3.83 -14.61
N LEU A 91 6.27 -4.46 -14.76
CA LEU A 91 6.11 -5.64 -15.61
C LEU A 91 6.36 -5.33 -17.09
N LYS A 92 5.89 -4.17 -17.56
CA LYS A 92 6.15 -3.72 -18.93
C LYS A 92 7.64 -3.53 -19.19
N ASP A 93 8.34 -2.87 -18.27
CA ASP A 93 9.78 -2.62 -18.37
C ASP A 93 10.58 -3.94 -18.42
N ILE A 94 10.17 -4.93 -17.62
CA ILE A 94 10.76 -6.28 -17.66
C ILE A 94 10.54 -6.93 -19.02
N VAL A 95 9.31 -6.92 -19.54
CA VAL A 95 8.98 -7.54 -20.84
C VAL A 95 9.76 -6.87 -21.98
N GLU A 96 9.94 -5.55 -21.93
CA GLU A 96 10.71 -4.79 -22.92
C GLU A 96 12.20 -5.11 -22.86
N ALA A 97 12.76 -5.36 -21.66
CA ALA A 97 14.17 -5.74 -21.51
C ALA A 97 14.53 -7.12 -22.09
N PHE A 98 13.54 -8.00 -22.31
CA PHE A 98 13.73 -9.33 -22.90
C PHE A 98 13.34 -9.40 -24.39
N ARG A 99 12.97 -8.28 -25.01
CA ARG A 99 12.63 -8.19 -26.43
C ARG A 99 13.79 -7.65 -27.26
#